data_AF-A0A0D2D0G7-F1
#
_entry.id   AF-A0A0D2D0G7-F1
#
_cell.length_a   1.000
_cell.length_b   1.000
_cell.length_c   1.000
_cell.angle_alpha   90.00
_cell.angle_beta   90.00
_cell.angle_gamma   90.00
#
_symmetry.space_group_name_H-M   'P 1'
#
loop_
_entity.id
_entity.type
_entity.pdbx_description
1 polymer ?
#
loop_
_entity_poly.entity_id
_entity_poly.type
_entity_poly.pdbx_seq_one_letter_code
_entity_poly.pdbx_strand_id
1 'polypeptide(L)'
;MRGIEHWQLYSALKFVELVQDLFPPGVIQALTGDDRLGPQMCQHAGIQKISFTGSIKTGKAIMTAAAPTLKRLTLELGGNGASIICPDVDISKTAVQVAIGSFTNSGQYCLASERIADENKDGNGISLGPVQNAMQYGIVRGFIQDCRDKGYNFALGSDTGSESSFMLKPTVVDNPPDDSIIVKEEPVWYILALPDPFDN
;
A
#
# COMPACT_ATOMS: atom_id res chain seq x y z
N MET A 1 20.95 -1.89 -13.42
CA MET A 1 20.56 -1.04 -12.29
C MET A 1 19.90 -1.93 -11.23
N ARG A 2 20.58 -2.19 -10.10
CA ARG A 2 20.09 -2.99 -8.95
C ARG A 2 19.97 -2.07 -7.71
N GLY A 3 19.14 -1.03 -7.80
CA GLY A 3 19.30 0.16 -6.94
C GLY A 3 18.26 0.41 -5.85
N ILE A 4 17.08 -0.22 -5.90
CA ILE A 4 15.95 0.20 -5.05
C ILE A 4 15.28 -0.95 -4.28
N GLU A 5 15.57 -2.21 -4.64
CA GLU A 5 14.92 -3.39 -4.03
C GLU A 5 15.52 -3.82 -2.67
N HIS A 6 16.63 -3.21 -2.23
CA HIS A 6 17.43 -3.71 -1.10
C HIS A 6 17.31 -2.92 0.21
N TRP A 7 16.72 -1.73 0.21
CA TRP A 7 16.73 -0.84 1.39
C TRP A 7 15.94 -1.40 2.58
N GLN A 8 14.80 -2.04 2.33
CA GLN A 8 13.95 -2.61 3.39
C GLN A 8 14.60 -3.81 4.08
N LEU A 9 15.33 -4.64 3.32
CA LEU A 9 16.02 -5.81 3.87
C LEU A 9 17.20 -5.42 4.78
N TYR A 10 17.90 -4.33 4.46
CA TYR A 10 19.05 -3.88 5.24
C TYR A 10 18.66 -3.51 6.68
N SER A 11 17.60 -2.73 6.88
CA SER A 11 17.20 -2.28 8.22
C SER A 11 16.83 -3.44 9.14
N ALA A 12 16.14 -4.47 8.62
CA ALA A 12 15.79 -5.66 9.41
C ALA A 12 17.03 -6.48 9.78
N LEU A 13 17.94 -6.69 8.83
CA LEU A 13 19.21 -7.38 9.08
C LEU A 13 20.08 -6.62 10.08
N LYS A 14 20.18 -5.30 9.91
CA LYS A 14 20.94 -4.44 10.82
C LYS A 14 20.34 -4.39 12.22
N PHE A 15 19.02 -4.39 12.33
CA PHE A 15 18.34 -4.49 13.61
C PHE A 15 18.71 -5.80 14.32
N VAL A 16 18.62 -6.95 13.62
CA VAL A 16 19.00 -8.24 14.21
C VAL A 16 20.48 -8.29 14.58
N GLU A 17 21.38 -7.75 13.74
CA GLU A 17 22.81 -7.60 14.04
C GLU A 17 23.05 -6.80 15.33
N LEU A 18 22.28 -5.73 15.56
CA LEU A 18 22.45 -4.87 16.74
C LEU A 18 21.92 -5.48 18.04
N VAL A 19 20.96 -6.42 17.96
CA VAL A 19 20.31 -6.97 19.15
C VAL A 19 20.61 -8.44 19.42
N GLN A 20 21.24 -9.16 18.49
CA GLN A 20 21.45 -10.61 18.61
C GLN A 20 22.21 -11.02 19.88
N ASP A 21 23.19 -10.24 20.31
CA ASP A 21 24.04 -10.55 21.47
C ASP A 21 23.31 -10.33 22.81
N LEU A 22 22.11 -9.74 22.77
CA LEU A 22 21.22 -9.60 23.93
C LEU A 22 20.43 -10.90 24.20
N PHE A 23 20.45 -11.86 23.28
CA PHE A 23 19.69 -13.10 23.37
C PHE A 23 20.59 -14.34 23.29
N PRO A 24 20.19 -15.47 23.89
CA PRO A 24 20.84 -16.75 23.64
C PRO A 24 20.88 -17.11 22.15
N PRO A 25 21.90 -17.85 21.69
CA PRO A 25 22.00 -18.27 20.29
C PRO A 25 20.72 -18.95 19.78
N GLY A 26 20.22 -18.48 18.63
CA GLY A 26 19.06 -19.06 17.94
C GLY A 26 17.70 -18.47 18.31
N VAL A 27 17.61 -17.59 19.32
CA VAL A 27 16.33 -16.96 19.75
C VAL A 27 15.82 -15.96 18.71
N ILE A 28 16.70 -15.11 18.17
CA ILE A 28 16.39 -14.20 17.08
C ILE A 28 17.24 -14.56 15.87
N GLN A 29 16.59 -14.76 14.72
CA GLN A 29 17.24 -15.12 13.48
C GLN A 29 16.58 -14.33 12.35
N ALA A 30 17.39 -13.74 11.48
CA ALA A 30 16.91 -13.15 10.23
C ALA A 30 17.44 -13.97 9.06
N LEU A 31 16.55 -14.37 8.17
CA LEU A 31 16.88 -15.09 6.95
C LEU A 31 16.38 -14.29 5.76
N THR A 32 17.24 -14.13 4.75
CA THR A 32 16.86 -13.59 3.45
C THR A 32 16.74 -14.71 2.43
N GLY A 33 15.79 -14.58 1.54
CA GLY A 33 15.54 -15.56 0.49
C GLY A 33 14.67 -14.99 -0.60
N ASP A 34 14.51 -15.76 -1.66
CA ASP A 34 13.55 -15.48 -2.73
C ASP A 34 12.15 -16.01 -2.36
N ASP A 35 11.23 -15.93 -3.33
CA ASP A 35 9.83 -16.34 -3.17
C ASP A 35 9.62 -17.80 -2.73
N ARG A 36 10.67 -18.64 -2.75
CA ARG A 36 10.61 -20.03 -2.29
C ARG A 36 10.72 -20.16 -0.77
N LEU A 37 11.33 -19.19 -0.09
CA LEU A 37 11.56 -19.27 1.35
C LEU A 37 10.25 -19.22 2.15
N GLY A 38 9.33 -18.33 1.78
CA GLY A 38 8.04 -18.19 2.46
C GLY A 38 7.23 -19.49 2.53
N PRO A 39 6.98 -20.17 1.39
CA PRO A 39 6.32 -21.47 1.37
C PRO A 39 7.02 -22.54 2.21
N GLN A 40 8.37 -22.60 2.16
CA GLN A 40 9.15 -23.55 2.96
C GLN A 40 8.96 -23.30 4.46
N MET A 41 8.98 -22.04 4.90
CA MET A 41 8.71 -21.67 6.29
C MET A 41 7.29 -22.05 6.72
N CYS A 42 6.30 -21.83 5.84
CA CYS A 42 4.90 -22.19 6.13
C CYS A 42 4.69 -23.70 6.27
N GLN A 43 5.53 -24.54 5.66
CA GLN A 43 5.43 -26.00 5.74
C GLN A 43 6.35 -26.61 6.80
N HIS A 44 7.37 -25.88 7.26
CA HIS A 44 8.36 -26.41 8.21
C HIS A 44 7.71 -26.87 9.53
N ALA A 45 7.99 -28.11 9.94
CA ALA A 45 7.39 -28.71 11.13
C ALA A 45 7.80 -28.03 12.44
N GLY A 46 9.01 -27.45 12.49
CA GLY A 46 9.51 -26.73 13.68
C GLY A 46 8.96 -25.32 13.86
N ILE A 47 8.24 -24.77 12.87
CA ILE A 47 7.62 -23.44 12.98
C ILE A 47 6.18 -23.61 13.46
N GLN A 48 5.82 -22.96 14.55
CA GLN A 48 4.51 -23.14 15.19
C GLN A 48 3.50 -22.03 14.82
N LYS A 49 3.99 -20.85 14.44
CA LYS A 49 3.20 -19.67 14.09
C LYS A 49 3.84 -18.93 12.92
N ILE A 50 3.02 -18.40 12.03
CA ILE A 50 3.43 -17.41 11.02
C ILE A 50 2.71 -16.10 11.29
N SER A 51 3.46 -15.00 11.28
CA SER A 51 2.93 -13.63 11.21
C SER A 51 3.38 -13.04 9.89
N PHE A 52 2.44 -12.58 9.08
CA PHE A 52 2.74 -12.05 7.74
C PHE A 52 2.02 -10.71 7.53
N THR A 53 2.77 -9.77 6.95
CA THR A 53 2.24 -8.48 6.49
C THR A 53 2.57 -8.34 5.01
N GLY A 54 1.56 -8.07 4.16
CA GLY A 54 1.75 -7.91 2.72
C GLY A 54 0.48 -8.09 1.92
N SER A 55 0.59 -8.49 0.64
CA SER A 55 -0.56 -8.55 -0.26
C SER A 55 -1.58 -9.64 0.12
N ILE A 56 -2.85 -9.40 -0.18
CA ILE A 56 -3.94 -10.40 -0.03
C ILE A 56 -3.62 -11.69 -0.81
N LYS A 57 -3.05 -11.55 -2.01
CA LYS A 57 -2.64 -12.69 -2.85
C LYS A 57 -1.65 -13.60 -2.10
N THR A 58 -0.61 -13.02 -1.51
CA THR A 58 0.39 -13.78 -0.74
C THR A 58 -0.21 -14.31 0.56
N GLY A 59 -1.06 -13.55 1.26
CA GLY A 59 -1.76 -14.00 2.46
C GLY A 59 -2.59 -15.27 2.21
N LYS A 60 -3.33 -15.32 1.09
CA LYS A 60 -4.07 -16.52 0.66
C LYS A 60 -3.14 -17.70 0.40
N ALA A 61 -2.00 -17.48 -0.26
CA ALA A 61 -1.01 -18.53 -0.50
C ALA A 61 -0.41 -19.09 0.79
N ILE A 62 -0.09 -18.22 1.76
CA ILE A 62 0.39 -18.60 3.10
C ILE A 62 -0.65 -19.43 3.84
N MET A 63 -1.92 -19.01 3.82
CA MET A 63 -3.00 -19.75 4.47
C MET A 63 -3.13 -21.17 3.90
N THR A 64 -3.08 -21.32 2.57
CA THR A 64 -3.08 -22.64 1.90
C THR A 64 -1.87 -23.48 2.31
N ALA A 65 -0.66 -22.90 2.29
CA ALA A 65 0.57 -23.62 2.61
C ALA A 65 0.66 -24.04 4.09
N ALA A 66 0.03 -23.29 4.98
CA ALA A 66 0.02 -23.55 6.42
C ALA A 66 -1.00 -24.62 6.85
N ALA A 67 -2.07 -24.83 6.06
CA ALA A 67 -3.20 -25.70 6.39
C ALA A 67 -2.80 -27.15 6.76
N PRO A 68 -1.88 -27.84 6.06
CA PRO A 68 -1.49 -29.22 6.39
C PRO A 68 -0.89 -29.39 7.79
N THR A 69 -0.34 -28.31 8.35
CA THR A 69 0.30 -28.31 9.67
C THR A 69 -0.50 -27.61 10.75
N LEU A 70 -1.71 -27.12 10.41
CA LEU A 70 -2.58 -26.35 11.32
C LEU A 70 -1.85 -25.20 12.03
N LYS A 71 -0.90 -24.54 11.34
CA LYS A 71 -0.14 -23.43 11.91
C LYS A 71 -1.07 -22.28 12.26
N ARG A 72 -0.81 -21.65 13.42
CA ARG A 72 -1.48 -20.40 13.79
C ARG A 72 -0.99 -19.27 12.87
N LEU A 73 -1.93 -18.48 12.35
CA LEU A 73 -1.65 -17.38 11.43
C LEU A 73 -2.09 -16.04 12.03
N THR A 74 -1.30 -15.00 11.76
CA THR A 74 -1.72 -13.59 11.84
C THR A 74 -1.39 -12.97 10.49
N LEU A 75 -2.40 -12.45 9.79
CA LEU A 75 -2.27 -11.90 8.44
C LEU A 75 -2.74 -10.44 8.44
N GLU A 76 -1.80 -9.52 8.30
CA GLU A 76 -2.06 -8.08 8.14
C GLU A 76 -1.95 -7.76 6.64
N LEU A 77 -3.08 -7.56 5.99
CA LEU A 77 -3.13 -7.50 4.53
C LEU A 77 -3.48 -6.09 4.05
N GLY A 78 -3.32 -5.88 2.74
CA GLY A 78 -3.74 -4.65 2.08
C GLY A 78 -5.23 -4.33 2.28
N GLY A 79 -5.57 -3.04 2.20
CA GLY A 79 -6.91 -2.54 2.43
C GLY A 79 -7.15 -1.22 1.70
N ASN A 80 -8.40 -0.97 1.30
CA ASN A 80 -8.80 0.25 0.62
C ASN A 80 -9.59 1.15 1.59
N GLY A 81 -8.84 1.86 2.44
CA GLY A 81 -9.39 2.70 3.51
C GLY A 81 -10.24 3.85 2.98
N ALA A 82 -11.46 3.98 3.52
CA ALA A 82 -12.36 5.08 3.19
C ALA A 82 -12.29 6.18 4.25
N SER A 83 -12.15 7.42 3.80
CA SER A 83 -12.43 8.62 4.59
C SER A 83 -13.84 9.10 4.32
N ILE A 84 -14.69 9.13 5.34
CA ILE A 84 -16.08 9.62 5.24
C ILE A 84 -16.11 11.02 5.84
N ILE A 85 -16.48 12.01 5.01
CA ILE A 85 -16.52 13.41 5.43
C ILE A 85 -17.97 13.78 5.76
N CYS A 86 -18.22 14.12 7.02
CA CYS A 86 -19.56 14.51 7.47
C CYS A 86 -19.83 15.99 7.14
N PRO A 87 -21.10 16.40 6.91
CA PRO A 87 -21.42 17.78 6.51
C PRO A 87 -21.04 18.88 7.53
N ASP A 88 -20.79 18.51 8.79
CA ASP A 88 -20.53 19.41 9.91
C ASP A 88 -19.03 19.66 10.18
N VAL A 89 -18.14 19.14 9.33
CA VAL A 89 -16.70 19.31 9.52
C VAL A 89 -16.17 20.63 8.95
N ASP A 90 -15.03 21.07 9.49
CA ASP A 90 -14.24 22.15 8.91
C ASP A 90 -13.48 21.63 7.69
N ILE A 91 -14.02 21.85 6.49
CA ILE A 91 -13.49 21.32 5.22
C ILE A 91 -12.01 21.69 5.04
N SER A 92 -11.61 22.92 5.34
CA SER A 92 -10.22 23.36 5.17
C SER A 92 -9.24 22.58 6.04
N LYS A 93 -9.64 22.21 7.27
CA LYS A 93 -8.82 21.36 8.15
C LYS A 93 -8.86 19.90 7.72
N THR A 94 -10.06 19.42 7.39
CA THR A 94 -10.29 18.01 7.03
C THR A 94 -9.55 17.64 5.77
N ALA A 95 -9.60 18.47 4.72
CA ALA A 95 -8.90 18.24 3.46
C ALA A 95 -7.39 18.03 3.67
N VAL A 96 -6.75 18.80 4.56
CA VAL A 96 -5.33 18.65 4.89
C VAL A 96 -5.07 17.31 5.58
N GLN A 97 -5.89 16.93 6.56
CA GLN A 97 -5.74 15.67 7.29
C GLN A 97 -5.89 14.47 6.37
N VAL A 98 -6.87 14.53 5.47
CA VAL A 98 -7.12 13.47 4.52
C VAL A 98 -6.00 13.39 3.48
N ALA A 99 -5.50 14.51 2.98
CA ALA A 99 -4.33 14.53 2.09
C ALA A 99 -3.08 13.91 2.77
N ILE A 100 -2.85 14.21 4.06
CA ILE A 100 -1.80 13.57 4.85
C ILE A 100 -2.04 12.06 4.95
N GLY A 101 -3.26 11.63 5.31
CA GLY A 101 -3.63 10.22 5.42
C GLY A 101 -3.52 9.45 4.09
N SER A 102 -3.70 10.13 2.96
CA SER A 102 -3.70 9.53 1.62
C SER A 102 -2.29 9.43 1.02
N PHE A 103 -1.47 10.47 1.23
CA PHE A 103 -0.18 10.61 0.53
C PHE A 103 1.05 10.44 1.42
N THR A 104 0.90 10.28 2.73
CA THR A 104 2.02 9.94 3.62
C THR A 104 2.70 8.65 3.16
N ASN A 105 4.04 8.64 3.25
CA ASN A 105 4.88 7.55 2.76
C ASN A 105 4.58 7.22 1.28
N SER A 106 4.33 8.21 0.43
CA SER A 106 3.99 7.97 -0.99
C SER A 106 2.69 7.15 -1.21
N GLY A 107 1.82 7.09 -0.20
CA GLY A 107 0.68 6.17 -0.17
C GLY A 107 1.04 4.72 0.19
N GLN A 108 2.32 4.42 0.55
CA GLN A 108 2.87 3.13 1.02
C GLN A 108 2.45 2.77 2.42
N TYR A 109 1.13 2.70 2.60
CA TYR A 109 0.53 2.49 3.88
C TYR A 109 -0.79 1.73 3.76
N CYS A 110 -0.89 0.57 4.44
CA CYS A 110 -2.10 -0.26 4.45
C CYS A 110 -3.32 0.42 5.11
N LEU A 111 -3.10 1.54 5.80
CA LEU A 111 -4.13 2.38 6.40
C LEU A 111 -4.30 3.70 5.63
N ALA A 112 -3.77 3.79 4.41
CA ALA A 112 -3.95 4.98 3.59
C ALA A 112 -5.44 5.24 3.37
N SER A 113 -5.80 6.52 3.36
CA SER A 113 -7.09 6.93 2.82
C SER A 113 -6.99 6.91 1.31
N GLU A 114 -7.64 5.95 0.68
CA GLU A 114 -7.58 5.75 -0.77
C GLU A 114 -8.87 6.23 -1.45
N ARG A 115 -9.91 6.51 -0.65
CA ARG A 115 -11.20 7.08 -1.08
C ARG A 115 -11.67 8.19 -0.14
N ILE A 116 -12.32 9.23 -0.68
CA ILE A 116 -12.94 10.33 0.09
C ILE A 116 -14.26 10.72 -0.56
N ALA A 117 -15.34 10.93 0.18
CA ALA A 117 -16.53 11.61 -0.38
C ALA A 117 -16.57 13.06 0.12
N ASP A 118 -16.38 14.09 -0.73
CA ASP A 118 -16.51 15.53 -0.39
C ASP A 118 -16.55 16.48 -1.63
N GLU A 119 -17.03 17.73 -1.46
CA GLU A 119 -17.44 18.69 -2.52
C GLU A 119 -16.56 19.94 -2.75
N ASN A 120 -15.35 20.12 -2.19
CA ASN A 120 -14.54 21.34 -2.50
C ASN A 120 -13.01 21.13 -2.53
N LYS A 121 -12.33 21.86 -3.44
CA LYS A 121 -10.92 21.65 -3.85
C LYS A 121 -10.02 22.84 -3.50
N ASP A 122 -9.14 22.73 -2.50
CA ASP A 122 -7.99 23.64 -2.27
C ASP A 122 -6.85 22.90 -1.54
N GLY A 123 -5.56 23.09 -1.93
CA GLY A 123 -4.44 22.44 -1.23
C GLY A 123 -3.02 22.99 -1.50
N ASN A 124 -2.25 23.19 -0.43
CA ASN A 124 -0.81 23.51 -0.41
C ASN A 124 0.06 22.25 -0.20
N GLY A 125 1.30 22.28 -0.70
CA GLY A 125 2.09 21.09 -1.10
C GLY A 125 2.67 20.18 0.00
N ILE A 126 2.58 18.87 -0.29
CA ILE A 126 3.25 17.74 0.38
C ILE A 126 4.43 17.28 -0.51
N SER A 127 5.61 17.04 0.08
CA SER A 127 6.76 16.45 -0.65
C SER A 127 6.65 14.93 -0.62
N LEU A 128 6.74 14.31 -1.80
CA LEU A 128 6.43 12.90 -2.02
C LEU A 128 7.65 12.18 -2.61
N GLY A 129 7.97 11.00 -2.09
CA GLY A 129 9.13 10.21 -2.52
C GLY A 129 8.81 9.26 -3.68
N PRO A 130 9.78 8.50 -4.20
CA PRO A 130 9.50 7.56 -5.26
C PRO A 130 8.65 6.37 -4.78
N VAL A 131 7.94 5.74 -5.71
CA VAL A 131 7.37 4.40 -5.50
C VAL A 131 8.52 3.39 -5.34
N GLN A 132 8.30 2.34 -4.53
CA GLN A 132 9.37 1.43 -4.13
C GLN A 132 10.16 0.81 -5.30
N ASN A 133 9.50 0.40 -6.39
CA ASN A 133 10.16 -0.31 -7.49
C ASN A 133 9.36 -0.24 -8.79
N ALA A 134 9.94 -0.76 -9.88
CA ALA A 134 9.35 -0.75 -11.21
C ALA A 134 8.02 -1.52 -11.30
N MET A 135 7.89 -2.64 -10.60
CA MET A 135 6.65 -3.43 -10.58
C MET A 135 5.50 -2.61 -9.99
N GLN A 136 5.74 -2.00 -8.83
CA GLN A 136 4.76 -1.14 -8.16
C GLN A 136 4.44 0.09 -9.01
N TYR A 137 5.46 0.74 -9.57
CA TYR A 137 5.26 1.86 -10.50
C TYR A 137 4.36 1.49 -11.69
N GLY A 138 4.55 0.29 -12.27
CA GLY A 138 3.73 -0.23 -13.35
C GLY A 138 2.26 -0.47 -12.96
N ILE A 139 2.01 -0.95 -11.74
CA ILE A 139 0.65 -1.15 -11.22
C ILE A 139 -0.10 0.19 -11.16
N VAL A 140 0.49 1.21 -10.55
CA VAL A 140 -0.13 2.56 -10.44
C VAL A 140 -0.43 3.15 -11.81
N ARG A 141 0.54 3.02 -12.73
CA ARG A 141 0.38 3.46 -14.11
C ARG A 141 -0.78 2.75 -14.82
N GLY A 142 -0.99 1.47 -14.52
CA GLY A 142 -2.13 0.70 -15.01
C GLY A 142 -3.47 1.28 -14.56
N PHE A 143 -3.62 1.62 -13.28
CA PHE A 143 -4.83 2.27 -12.75
C PHE A 143 -5.08 3.64 -13.39
N ILE A 144 -4.04 4.47 -13.51
CA ILE A 144 -4.15 5.79 -14.16
C ILE A 144 -4.54 5.63 -15.63
N GLN A 145 -3.98 4.64 -16.33
CA GLN A 145 -4.30 4.38 -17.73
C GLN A 145 -5.75 3.89 -17.89
N ASP A 146 -6.22 2.97 -17.06
CA ASP A 146 -7.61 2.49 -17.08
C ASP A 146 -8.60 3.64 -16.90
N CYS A 147 -8.33 4.56 -15.97
CA CYS A 147 -9.15 5.75 -15.76
C CYS A 147 -9.19 6.66 -17.00
N ARG A 148 -8.07 6.80 -17.73
CA ARG A 148 -8.03 7.57 -18.99
C ARG A 148 -8.78 6.91 -20.11
N ASP A 149 -8.57 5.61 -20.29
CA ASP A 149 -9.18 4.84 -21.37
C ASP A 149 -10.72 4.84 -21.22
N LYS A 150 -11.21 4.91 -19.98
CA LYS A 150 -12.63 5.03 -19.64
C LYS A 150 -13.14 6.47 -19.53
N GLY A 151 -12.27 7.47 -19.69
CA GLY A 151 -12.64 8.89 -19.72
C GLY A 151 -13.05 9.48 -18.36
N TYR A 152 -12.51 8.97 -17.26
CA TYR A 152 -12.81 9.49 -15.91
C TYR A 152 -12.21 10.88 -15.70
N ASN A 153 -12.84 11.65 -14.80
CA ASN A 153 -12.38 12.99 -14.48
C ASN A 153 -11.19 12.96 -13.50
N PHE A 154 -10.19 13.79 -13.74
CA PHE A 154 -9.03 13.94 -12.86
C PHE A 154 -9.07 15.32 -12.21
N ALA A 155 -9.31 15.37 -10.90
CA ALA A 155 -9.27 16.61 -10.12
C ALA A 155 -7.83 17.11 -9.91
N LEU A 156 -6.86 16.21 -9.85
CA LEU A 156 -5.44 16.52 -9.70
C LEU A 156 -4.61 15.42 -10.38
N GLY A 157 -3.46 15.79 -10.95
CA GLY A 157 -2.48 14.83 -11.46
C GLY A 157 -2.96 14.13 -12.72
N SER A 158 -2.38 14.49 -13.85
CA SER A 158 -2.74 13.88 -15.13
C SER A 158 -1.55 13.66 -16.05
N ASP A 159 -0.31 13.81 -15.57
CA ASP A 159 0.87 13.51 -16.37
C ASP A 159 1.90 12.75 -15.55
N THR A 160 2.34 11.68 -16.19
CA THR A 160 2.98 10.56 -15.56
C THR A 160 4.39 10.94 -15.16
N GLY A 161 4.78 10.60 -13.93
CA GLY A 161 6.10 10.96 -13.43
C GLY A 161 7.22 10.17 -14.12
N SER A 162 8.41 10.16 -13.55
CA SER A 162 9.60 9.63 -14.24
C SER A 162 9.79 8.13 -13.94
N GLU A 163 9.77 7.30 -15.00
CA GLU A 163 10.06 5.86 -14.88
C GLU A 163 11.47 5.59 -14.34
N SER A 164 12.44 6.41 -14.71
CA SER A 164 13.83 6.26 -14.25
C SER A 164 14.02 6.59 -12.76
N SER A 165 13.12 7.36 -12.17
CA SER A 165 13.15 7.72 -10.74
C SER A 165 12.03 7.09 -9.92
N PHE A 166 11.09 6.37 -10.56
CA PHE A 166 9.82 5.90 -9.97
C PHE A 166 9.00 6.98 -9.25
N MET A 167 9.22 8.25 -9.58
CA MET A 167 8.43 9.36 -9.04
C MET A 167 7.08 9.41 -9.73
N LEU A 168 6.02 9.66 -8.97
CA LEU A 168 4.68 9.92 -9.48
C LEU A 168 4.15 11.22 -8.89
N LYS A 169 3.30 11.90 -9.67
CA LYS A 169 2.55 13.05 -9.16
C LYS A 169 1.33 12.51 -8.40
N PRO A 170 0.98 13.08 -7.23
CA PRO A 170 -0.28 12.77 -6.60
C PRO A 170 -1.43 13.01 -7.58
N THR A 171 -2.36 12.07 -7.60
CA THR A 171 -3.43 11.93 -8.57
C THR A 171 -4.75 11.80 -7.80
N VAL A 172 -5.78 12.53 -8.24
CA VAL A 172 -7.11 12.48 -7.65
C VAL A 172 -8.09 12.26 -8.79
N VAL A 173 -8.82 11.16 -8.74
CA VAL A 173 -9.88 10.81 -9.69
C VAL A 173 -11.21 11.21 -9.07
N ASP A 174 -11.92 12.07 -9.78
CA ASP A 174 -13.13 12.74 -9.32
C ASP A 174 -14.36 11.97 -9.81
N ASN A 175 -15.22 11.57 -8.88
CA ASN A 175 -16.43 10.77 -9.10
C ASN A 175 -16.26 9.56 -10.07
N PRO A 176 -15.33 8.63 -9.80
CA PRO A 176 -15.28 7.38 -10.57
C PRO A 176 -16.49 6.50 -10.21
N PRO A 177 -17.00 5.68 -11.16
CA PRO A 177 -18.07 4.72 -10.87
C PRO A 177 -17.72 3.79 -9.70
N ASP A 178 -18.69 3.50 -8.83
CA ASP A 178 -18.53 2.60 -7.67
C ASP A 178 -18.02 1.21 -8.05
N ASP A 179 -18.34 0.78 -9.27
CA ASP A 179 -17.96 -0.52 -9.77
C ASP A 179 -16.58 -0.57 -10.43
N SER A 180 -15.91 0.58 -10.54
CA SER A 180 -14.59 0.74 -11.16
C SER A 180 -13.47 0.10 -10.34
N ILE A 181 -12.40 -0.29 -11.03
CA ILE A 181 -11.25 -0.92 -10.37
C ILE A 181 -10.56 0.03 -9.39
N ILE A 182 -10.56 1.35 -9.68
CA ILE A 182 -9.95 2.35 -8.81
C ILE A 182 -10.70 2.52 -7.48
N VAL A 183 -11.98 2.15 -7.44
CA VAL A 183 -12.80 2.16 -6.21
C VAL A 183 -12.77 0.82 -5.48
N LYS A 184 -12.71 -0.30 -6.20
CA LYS A 184 -12.85 -1.65 -5.62
C LYS A 184 -11.54 -2.28 -5.16
N GLU A 185 -10.49 -2.09 -5.92
CA GLU A 185 -9.19 -2.66 -5.62
C GLU A 185 -8.41 -1.67 -4.76
N GLU A 186 -7.42 -2.16 -4.02
CA GLU A 186 -6.41 -1.32 -3.41
C GLU A 186 -5.50 -0.86 -4.55
N PRO A 187 -5.59 0.42 -5.01
CA PRO A 187 -4.75 0.88 -6.11
C PRO A 187 -3.29 0.79 -5.70
N VAL A 188 -3.08 1.04 -4.39
CA VAL A 188 -1.84 1.39 -3.74
C VAL A 188 -1.19 2.58 -4.47
N TRP A 189 -0.65 3.54 -3.74
CA TRP A 189 0.12 4.67 -4.29
C TRP A 189 -0.72 5.77 -4.97
N TYR A 190 -0.61 6.98 -4.43
CA TYR A 190 -0.83 8.26 -5.13
C TYR A 190 -2.18 8.54 -5.76
N ILE A 191 -3.15 7.63 -5.72
CA ILE A 191 -4.45 7.83 -6.34
C ILE A 191 -5.52 7.84 -5.27
N LEU A 192 -6.34 8.89 -5.32
CA LEU A 192 -7.45 9.11 -4.41
C LEU A 192 -8.72 9.17 -5.24
N ALA A 193 -9.66 8.26 -4.99
CA ALA A 193 -10.96 8.28 -5.64
C ALA A 193 -11.96 9.09 -4.81
N LEU A 194 -12.67 10.02 -5.46
CA LEU A 194 -13.72 10.82 -4.84
C LEU A 194 -15.12 10.35 -5.26
N PRO A 195 -15.68 9.25 -4.72
CA PRO A 195 -17.04 8.83 -5.09
C PRO A 195 -18.09 9.85 -4.65
N ASP A 196 -19.26 9.83 -5.30
CA ASP A 196 -20.41 10.67 -4.94
C ASP A 196 -20.75 10.57 -3.44
N PRO A 197 -21.22 11.67 -2.83
CA PRO A 197 -21.67 11.65 -1.44
C PRO A 197 -22.79 10.64 -1.24
N PHE A 198 -22.81 10.00 -0.06
CA PHE A 198 -23.88 9.06 0.29
C PHE A 198 -25.22 9.82 0.37
N ASP A 199 -26.14 9.50 -0.54
CA ASP A 199 -27.54 9.89 -0.41
C ASP A 199 -28.13 9.24 0.86
N ASN A 200 -28.41 10.06 1.88
CA ASN A 200 -29.21 9.66 3.05
C ASN A 200 -30.69 10.03 2.85
#